data_AF-A0A150WCE0-F1
#
_entry.id   AF-A0A150WCE0-F1
#
_cell.length_a   1.000
_cell.length_b   1.000
_cell.length_c   1.000
_cell.angle_alpha   90.00
_cell.angle_beta   90.00
_cell.angle_gamma   90.00
#
_symmetry.space_group_name_H-M   'P 1'
#
loop_
_entity.id
_entity.type
_entity.pdbx_description
1 polymer ?
#
loop_
_entity_poly.entity_id
_entity_poly.type
_entity_poly.pdbx_seq_one_letter_code
_entity_poly.pdbx_strand_id
1 'polypeptide(L)'
;MSTAKYLVLLVATLMLATACEQQVEDDGSSENDQATNPTRFLYIASGSCYAGGPTPTSPSRTISRVNLATGNIHDIIVDYNAASPGDAPITVINHDDNTVLSLVENTSGRRVDRVTKSSNGNQYQTYFTNSTALNAVMRSMSVASDGALLISKSSAIEKFAAKSRVGTAAYVNAPGGACATTTTLISSLTVTPTYGHILYTHAAAAPNNKLNAIKGTGYVSAADCLASTSITPTTALPTAMVYIPSSNDVLIATGGTTAASNMIISYPITETASTVTIGSPTVAYINTSVIYGPSAMTYDAETGFVYVANGSTSLANVIEKFTYDSTTKTLTRVGTVPFTGTSLQTNCISSMFVGN
;
A
#
# COMPACT_ATOMS: atom_id res chain seq x y z
N MET A 1 62.28 52.35 48.28
CA MET A 1 61.31 52.27 49.41
C MET A 1 60.41 51.07 49.18
N SER A 2 60.11 50.32 50.26
CA SER A 2 58.99 49.35 50.46
C SER A 2 58.52 48.39 49.34
N THR A 3 58.62 47.08 49.65
CA THR A 3 57.61 46.01 49.46
C THR A 3 56.84 45.91 48.12
N ALA A 4 57.09 44.92 47.25
CA ALA A 4 56.61 43.52 47.33
C ALA A 4 55.07 43.37 47.15
N LYS A 5 54.53 42.48 46.30
CA LYS A 5 54.54 41.01 46.48
C LYS A 5 53.97 40.19 45.28
N TYR A 6 54.55 38.99 45.04
CA TYR A 6 53.91 37.72 44.61
C TYR A 6 53.32 37.57 43.17
N LEU A 7 53.16 36.37 42.54
CA LEU A 7 53.54 34.94 42.75
C LEU A 7 52.94 34.14 41.53
N VAL A 8 53.53 33.15 40.83
CA VAL A 8 54.87 32.49 40.76
C VAL A 8 55.08 31.87 39.35
N LEU A 9 56.17 31.13 39.11
CA LEU A 9 56.43 30.30 37.92
C LEU A 9 56.91 28.90 38.34
N LEU A 10 56.39 27.83 37.72
CA LEU A 10 56.95 26.44 37.71
C LEU A 10 56.31 25.74 36.48
N VAL A 11 56.99 25.40 35.37
CA VAL A 11 58.19 24.56 35.11
C VAL A 11 57.91 23.05 35.19
N ALA A 12 58.33 22.38 34.11
CA ALA A 12 58.23 20.97 33.67
C ALA A 12 58.54 19.87 34.73
N THR A 13 58.43 18.55 34.47
CA THR A 13 58.95 17.78 33.31
C THR A 13 58.54 16.29 33.37
N LEU A 14 58.55 15.58 32.21
CA LEU A 14 58.94 14.16 31.96
C LEU A 14 58.29 13.03 32.83
N MET A 15 57.87 11.84 32.36
CA MET A 15 58.44 10.78 31.51
C MET A 15 57.27 9.79 31.12
N LEU A 16 57.33 8.77 30.26
CA LEU A 16 58.27 8.25 29.22
C LEU A 16 57.44 7.42 28.18
N ALA A 17 58.01 6.44 27.47
CA ALA A 17 57.31 5.57 26.51
C ALA A 17 57.70 4.07 26.62
N THR A 18 56.82 3.19 26.13
CA THR A 18 57.17 1.85 25.59
C THR A 18 56.28 1.54 24.37
N ALA A 19 56.90 1.09 23.28
CA ALA A 19 56.22 0.58 22.07
C ALA A 19 55.65 -0.85 22.32
N CYS A 20 54.91 -1.52 21.44
CA CYS A 20 54.54 -1.31 20.03
C CYS A 20 53.05 -1.75 19.85
N GLU A 21 52.41 -1.86 18.68
CA GLU A 21 52.87 -1.84 17.28
C GLU A 21 51.82 -1.17 16.37
N GLN A 22 51.93 -1.31 15.04
CA GLN A 22 51.00 -0.76 14.04
C GLN A 22 50.40 -1.89 13.19
N GLN A 23 49.11 -1.79 12.84
CA GLN A 23 48.57 -2.48 11.66
C GLN A 23 47.90 -1.45 10.74
N VAL A 24 48.14 -1.64 9.45
CA VAL A 24 47.88 -0.66 8.38
C VAL A 24 46.41 -0.70 7.97
N GLU A 25 45.73 0.45 7.93
CA GLU A 25 44.64 0.66 6.98
C GLU A 25 45.21 1.40 5.77
N ASP A 26 44.97 0.84 4.60
CA ASP A 26 45.59 1.21 3.32
C ASP A 26 44.80 2.37 2.69
N ASP A 27 45.50 3.41 2.23
CA ASP A 27 44.90 4.65 1.73
C ASP A 27 44.50 4.45 0.25
N GLY A 28 43.25 4.02 0.04
CA GLY A 28 42.85 3.28 -1.16
C GLY A 28 41.59 3.77 -1.86
N SER A 29 41.59 5.03 -2.30
CA SER A 29 40.59 5.66 -3.18
C SER A 29 39.15 5.81 -2.65
N SER A 30 38.73 7.07 -2.60
CA SER A 30 37.32 7.48 -2.53
C SER A 30 36.53 6.97 -3.74
N GLU A 31 35.79 5.87 -3.59
CA GLU A 31 34.58 5.72 -4.40
C GLU A 31 33.53 6.70 -3.87
N ASN A 32 33.00 7.47 -4.81
CA ASN A 32 32.12 8.59 -4.58
C ASN A 32 30.72 8.08 -4.19
N ASP A 33 30.52 7.77 -2.90
CA ASP A 33 29.20 7.52 -2.32
C ASP A 33 28.43 8.85 -2.19
N GLN A 34 28.24 9.50 -3.34
CA GLN A 34 27.08 10.35 -3.55
C GLN A 34 25.87 9.45 -3.37
N ALA A 35 25.31 9.48 -2.15
CA ALA A 35 23.97 9.01 -1.88
C ALA A 35 23.02 9.76 -2.83
N THR A 36 22.76 9.17 -3.99
CA THR A 36 21.80 9.67 -4.96
C THR A 36 20.48 9.74 -4.23
N ASN A 37 19.96 10.96 -4.04
CA ASN A 37 18.65 11.14 -3.41
C ASN A 37 17.66 10.23 -4.15
N PRO A 38 16.93 9.33 -3.45
CA PRO A 38 16.15 8.32 -4.14
C PRO A 38 15.15 9.00 -5.07
N THR A 39 15.22 8.66 -6.36
CA THR A 39 14.31 9.20 -7.38
C THR A 39 12.94 8.53 -7.34
N ARG A 40 12.82 7.42 -6.59
CA ARG A 40 11.65 6.57 -6.46
C ARG A 40 11.51 6.08 -5.02
N PHE A 41 10.28 6.08 -4.51
CA PHE A 41 9.90 5.67 -3.17
C PHE A 41 8.72 4.70 -3.20
N LEU A 42 8.63 3.85 -2.18
CA LEU A 42 7.40 3.17 -1.81
C LEU A 42 6.62 4.12 -0.89
N TYR A 43 5.53 4.68 -1.41
CA TYR A 43 4.59 5.51 -0.67
C TYR A 43 3.63 4.61 0.09
N ILE A 44 3.41 4.91 1.38
CA ILE A 44 2.53 4.14 2.25
C ILE A 44 1.47 5.04 2.89
N ALA A 45 0.23 4.56 2.97
CA ALA A 45 -0.83 5.16 3.77
C ALA A 45 -1.12 4.24 4.97
N SER A 46 -1.00 4.80 6.18
CA SER A 46 -1.22 4.09 7.44
C SER A 46 -2.54 4.53 8.07
N GLY A 47 -3.65 4.12 7.46
CA GLY A 47 -5.01 4.36 7.93
C GLY A 47 -5.67 3.11 8.51
N SER A 48 -7.01 3.08 8.53
CA SER A 48 -7.77 1.93 9.04
C SER A 48 -7.72 0.75 8.07
N CYS A 49 -6.61 0.01 8.10
CA CYS A 49 -6.36 -1.18 7.29
C CYS A 49 -7.33 -2.34 7.60
N TYR A 50 -7.47 -3.25 6.64
CA TYR A 50 -8.32 -4.44 6.75
C TYR A 50 -7.46 -5.70 6.60
N ALA A 51 -7.37 -6.49 7.67
CA ALA A 51 -6.50 -7.67 7.74
C ALA A 51 -7.23 -9.00 7.47
N GLY A 52 -8.51 -9.00 7.07
CA GLY A 52 -9.23 -10.22 6.66
C GLY A 52 -9.69 -11.16 7.79
N GLY A 53 -9.30 -10.91 9.05
CA GLY A 53 -9.73 -11.74 10.18
C GLY A 53 -8.91 -11.52 11.47
N PRO A 54 -7.56 -11.54 11.40
CA PRO A 54 -6.72 -11.14 12.52
C PRO A 54 -6.96 -9.70 12.94
N THR A 55 -6.74 -9.40 14.22
CA THR A 55 -6.87 -8.05 14.77
C THR A 55 -5.87 -7.10 14.10
N PRO A 56 -6.34 -6.03 13.43
CA PRO A 56 -5.45 -5.00 12.89
C PRO A 56 -4.87 -4.13 14.03
N THR A 57 -3.70 -3.53 13.82
CA THR A 57 -3.19 -2.54 14.77
C THR A 57 -3.93 -1.20 14.66
N SER A 58 -3.77 -0.33 15.66
CA SER A 58 -4.21 1.07 15.55
C SER A 58 -3.47 1.79 14.41
N PRO A 59 -4.14 2.67 13.63
CA PRO A 59 -3.51 3.38 12.51
C PRO A 59 -2.52 4.45 12.99
N SER A 60 -1.39 4.60 12.29
CA SER A 60 -0.48 5.73 12.49
C SER A 60 -1.05 7.06 12.01
N ARG A 61 -2.05 7.04 11.10
CA ARG A 61 -2.69 8.21 10.45
C ARG A 61 -1.72 9.09 9.67
N THR A 62 -0.71 8.46 9.09
CA THR A 62 0.38 9.09 8.32
C THR A 62 0.33 8.68 6.85
N ILE A 63 0.91 9.53 6.00
CA ILE A 63 1.41 9.15 4.69
C ILE A 63 2.92 9.35 4.71
N SER A 64 3.66 8.30 4.41
CA SER A 64 5.13 8.26 4.52
C SER A 64 5.75 7.75 3.23
N ARG A 65 7.04 8.06 3.04
CA ARG A 65 7.88 7.49 1.98
C ARG A 65 8.87 6.52 2.56
N VAL A 66 9.08 5.41 1.86
CA VAL A 66 10.08 4.39 2.17
C VAL A 66 11.09 4.35 1.04
N ASN A 67 12.38 4.37 1.37
CA ASN A 67 13.46 4.26 0.40
C ASN A 67 13.48 2.83 -0.20
N LEU A 68 13.35 2.70 -1.53
CA LEU A 68 13.25 1.41 -2.21
C LEU A 68 14.51 0.54 -2.12
N ALA A 69 15.68 1.15 -1.93
CA ALA A 69 16.96 0.46 -1.82
C ALA A 69 17.19 -0.10 -0.40
N THR A 70 16.86 0.68 0.63
CA THR A 70 17.17 0.33 2.04
C THR A 70 15.98 -0.19 2.84
N GLY A 71 14.74 0.05 2.39
CA GLY A 71 13.53 -0.30 3.13
C GLY A 71 13.24 0.56 4.36
N ASN A 72 14.09 1.56 4.63
CA ASN A 72 13.92 2.51 5.73
C ASN A 72 12.88 3.59 5.39
N ILE A 73 12.17 4.06 6.42
CA ILE A 73 11.33 5.25 6.31
C ILE A 73 12.24 6.45 6.02
N HIS A 74 11.97 7.13 4.91
CA HIS A 74 12.71 8.32 4.50
C HIS A 74 12.14 9.56 5.19
N ASP A 75 10.82 9.76 5.11
CA ASP A 75 10.11 10.88 5.70
C ASP A 75 8.59 10.65 5.78
N ILE A 76 7.92 11.49 6.58
CA ILE A 76 6.45 11.58 6.65
C ILE A 76 6.03 12.81 5.84
N ILE A 77 5.27 12.63 4.77
CA ILE A 77 4.80 13.76 3.94
C ILE A 77 3.52 14.39 4.52
N VAL A 78 2.68 13.62 5.23
CA VAL A 78 1.54 14.13 6.03
C VAL A 78 1.35 13.28 7.29
N ASP A 79 1.15 13.95 8.42
CA ASP A 79 0.62 13.41 9.67
C ASP A 79 -0.75 14.02 9.98
N TYR A 80 -1.82 13.23 9.80
CA TYR A 80 -3.18 13.66 10.09
C TYR A 80 -3.45 13.78 11.60
N ASN A 81 -2.64 13.19 12.50
CA ASN A 81 -2.80 13.44 13.94
C ASN A 81 -2.52 14.91 14.28
N ALA A 82 -1.48 15.49 13.68
CA ALA A 82 -1.13 16.89 13.85
C ALA A 82 -2.03 17.82 13.03
N ALA A 83 -2.34 17.44 11.78
CA ALA A 83 -2.95 18.37 10.82
C ALA A 83 -4.50 18.31 10.72
N SER A 84 -5.14 17.20 11.10
CA SER A 84 -6.61 17.07 11.15
C SER A 84 -7.04 15.86 12.01
N PRO A 85 -7.08 16.01 13.34
CA PRO A 85 -7.34 14.91 14.26
C PRO A 85 -8.63 14.14 13.95
N GLY A 86 -8.52 12.82 13.83
CA GLY A 86 -9.64 11.93 13.51
C GLY A 86 -9.68 11.44 12.06
N ASP A 87 -8.98 12.10 11.14
CA ASP A 87 -8.79 11.63 9.77
C ASP A 87 -7.85 10.42 9.68
N ALA A 88 -8.14 9.49 8.76
CA ALA A 88 -7.28 8.35 8.45
C ALA A 88 -7.12 8.20 6.92
N PRO A 89 -5.88 8.22 6.37
CA PRO A 89 -5.64 8.00 4.95
C PRO A 89 -5.78 6.50 4.63
N ILE A 90 -6.85 6.12 3.93
CA ILE A 90 -7.12 4.72 3.56
C ILE A 90 -6.35 4.32 2.31
N THR A 91 -6.30 5.19 1.31
CA THR A 91 -5.61 4.90 0.04
C THR A 91 -4.71 6.06 -0.36
N VAL A 92 -3.52 5.75 -0.87
CA VAL A 92 -2.63 6.72 -1.51
C VAL A 92 -2.27 6.25 -2.92
N ILE A 93 -2.38 7.14 -3.90
CA ILE A 93 -2.04 6.89 -5.31
C ILE A 93 -1.27 8.08 -5.88
N ASN A 94 -0.49 7.86 -6.94
CA ASN A 94 0.14 8.93 -7.69
C ASN A 94 -0.90 9.90 -8.30
N HIS A 95 -0.64 11.21 -8.25
CA HIS A 95 -1.44 12.20 -8.99
C HIS A 95 -0.64 12.78 -10.16
N ASP A 96 0.54 13.29 -9.84
CA ASP A 96 1.50 13.93 -10.74
C ASP A 96 2.90 13.84 -10.10
N ASP A 97 3.93 14.42 -10.72
CA ASP A 97 5.31 14.35 -10.24
C ASP A 97 5.50 14.96 -8.84
N ASN A 98 4.63 15.89 -8.42
CA ASN A 98 4.78 16.66 -7.19
C ASN A 98 3.80 16.23 -6.07
N THR A 99 2.72 15.52 -6.41
CA THR A 99 1.62 15.25 -5.50
C THR A 99 1.05 13.83 -5.61
N VAL A 100 0.44 13.38 -4.52
CA VAL A 100 -0.34 12.15 -4.41
C VAL A 100 -1.78 12.48 -4.06
N LEU A 101 -2.72 11.60 -4.40
CA LEU A 101 -4.09 11.67 -3.90
C LEU A 101 -4.27 10.71 -2.72
N SER A 102 -4.84 11.23 -1.63
CA SER A 102 -5.16 10.51 -0.40
C SER A 102 -6.67 10.36 -0.26
N LEU A 103 -7.20 9.13 -0.25
CA LEU A 103 -8.59 8.87 0.14
C LEU A 103 -8.68 8.86 1.66
N VAL A 104 -9.39 9.84 2.24
CA VAL A 104 -9.49 10.00 3.69
C VAL A 104 -10.82 9.47 4.22
N GLU A 105 -10.75 8.54 5.17
CA GLU A 105 -11.88 8.10 5.99
C GLU A 105 -11.98 8.97 7.24
N ASN A 106 -13.11 9.65 7.36
CA ASN A 106 -13.61 10.27 8.57
C ASN A 106 -15.14 10.32 8.43
N THR A 107 -15.88 9.78 9.40
CA THR A 107 -17.34 9.61 9.29
C THR A 107 -18.10 10.92 9.04
N SER A 108 -17.56 12.07 9.46
CA SER A 108 -18.12 13.40 9.18
C SER A 108 -17.45 14.16 8.03
N GLY A 109 -16.33 13.67 7.50
CA GLY A 109 -15.40 14.44 6.65
C GLY A 109 -14.74 13.69 5.50
N ARG A 110 -15.35 12.59 5.01
CA ARG A 110 -14.82 11.77 3.91
C ARG A 110 -14.56 12.59 2.65
N ARG A 111 -13.39 12.42 2.05
CA ARG A 111 -12.90 13.23 0.93
C ARG A 111 -11.69 12.59 0.25
N VAL A 112 -11.29 13.17 -0.86
CA VAL A 112 -9.94 12.98 -1.41
C VAL A 112 -9.16 14.26 -1.15
N ASP A 113 -7.98 14.14 -0.54
CA ASP A 113 -7.01 15.22 -0.41
C ASP A 113 -5.91 15.07 -1.46
N ARG A 114 -5.40 16.19 -1.97
CA ARG A 114 -4.16 16.26 -2.76
C ARG A 114 -3.04 16.68 -1.83
N VAL A 115 -2.01 15.85 -1.76
CA VAL A 115 -0.90 15.92 -0.81
C VAL A 115 0.41 16.12 -1.57
N THR A 116 1.23 17.09 -1.16
CA THR A 116 2.56 17.29 -1.77
C THR A 116 3.52 16.18 -1.33
N LYS A 117 4.34 15.66 -2.25
CA LYS A 117 5.42 14.68 -2.00
C LYS A 117 6.65 15.28 -1.28
N SER A 118 6.58 16.54 -0.87
CA SER A 118 7.68 17.26 -0.21
C SER A 118 7.88 16.78 1.22
N SER A 119 9.14 16.69 1.64
CA SER A 119 9.56 16.43 3.02
C SER A 119 9.28 17.57 4.00
N ASN A 120 8.76 18.71 3.52
CA ASN A 120 8.39 19.84 4.37
C ASN A 120 7.13 19.58 5.23
N GLY A 121 6.44 18.46 5.01
CA GLY A 121 5.37 17.94 5.87
C GLY A 121 4.03 18.70 5.79
N ASN A 122 2.93 17.96 5.96
CA ASN A 122 1.57 18.48 6.16
C ASN A 122 1.03 19.43 5.07
N GLN A 123 1.67 19.49 3.89
CA GLN A 123 1.18 20.26 2.76
C GLN A 123 0.13 19.46 1.99
N TYR A 124 -1.14 19.69 2.31
CA TYR A 124 -2.26 19.12 1.57
C TYR A 124 -3.42 20.11 1.45
N GLN A 125 -4.33 19.79 0.53
CA GLN A 125 -5.60 20.48 0.35
C GLN A 125 -6.67 19.46 -0.03
N THR A 126 -7.93 19.73 0.30
CA THR A 126 -9.03 18.91 -0.23
C THR A 126 -9.11 19.05 -1.75
N TYR A 127 -9.03 17.90 -2.43
CA TYR A 127 -9.13 17.79 -3.88
C TYR A 127 -10.60 17.74 -4.31
N PHE A 128 -11.43 16.97 -3.60
CA PHE A 128 -12.89 17.08 -3.57
C PHE A 128 -13.51 16.35 -2.36
N THR A 129 -14.76 16.65 -2.05
CA THR A 129 -15.64 15.83 -1.19
C THR A 129 -17.02 15.71 -1.84
N ASN A 130 -17.76 14.68 -1.47
CA ASN A 130 -19.15 14.49 -1.88
C ASN A 130 -19.86 13.65 -0.81
N SER A 131 -20.59 14.26 0.11
CA SER A 131 -21.19 13.56 1.25
C SER A 131 -22.26 12.52 0.86
N THR A 132 -22.94 12.72 -0.28
CA THR A 132 -23.93 11.76 -0.81
C THR A 132 -23.27 10.48 -1.33
N ALA A 133 -22.13 10.61 -2.02
CA ALA A 133 -21.40 9.49 -2.59
C ALA A 133 -20.43 8.85 -1.58
N LEU A 134 -19.72 9.65 -0.78
CA LEU A 134 -18.76 9.19 0.23
C LEU A 134 -19.45 8.95 1.58
N ASN A 135 -20.51 8.13 1.56
CA ASN A 135 -21.45 7.96 2.68
C ASN A 135 -21.28 6.66 3.50
N ALA A 136 -20.36 5.79 3.12
CA ALA A 136 -20.05 4.53 3.80
C ALA A 136 -18.54 4.40 4.01
N VAL A 137 -18.07 3.45 4.83
CA VAL A 137 -16.63 3.25 5.10
C VAL A 137 -15.87 2.98 3.79
N MET A 138 -14.90 3.85 3.49
CA MET A 138 -13.97 3.78 2.35
C MET A 138 -13.11 2.52 2.41
N ARG A 139 -12.68 2.01 1.26
CA ARG A 139 -11.85 0.80 1.16
C ARG A 139 -10.67 0.94 0.21
N SER A 140 -10.89 1.44 -1.00
CA SER A 140 -9.83 1.58 -2.01
C SER A 140 -10.12 2.74 -2.97
N MET A 141 -9.07 3.25 -3.60
CA MET A 141 -9.13 4.22 -4.69
C MET A 141 -8.17 3.77 -5.79
N SER A 142 -8.61 3.83 -7.05
CA SER A 142 -7.74 3.59 -8.21
C SER A 142 -8.13 4.49 -9.38
N VAL A 143 -7.24 4.60 -10.36
CA VAL A 143 -7.45 5.38 -11.58
C VAL A 143 -8.07 4.48 -12.65
N ALA A 144 -9.17 4.92 -13.25
CA ALA A 144 -9.77 4.27 -14.41
C ALA A 144 -9.00 4.59 -15.70
N SER A 145 -9.24 3.80 -16.75
CA SER A 145 -8.62 4.01 -18.07
C SER A 145 -8.93 5.37 -18.72
N ASP A 146 -9.98 6.06 -18.27
CA ASP A 146 -10.34 7.43 -18.67
C ASP A 146 -9.79 8.52 -17.72
N GLY A 147 -8.88 8.18 -16.80
CA GLY A 147 -8.29 9.10 -15.83
C GLY A 147 -9.23 9.50 -14.68
N ALA A 148 -10.46 9.00 -14.64
CA ALA A 148 -11.38 9.19 -13.52
C ALA A 148 -10.95 8.38 -12.29
N LEU A 149 -11.41 8.77 -11.11
CA LEU A 149 -11.16 8.04 -9.87
C LEU A 149 -12.29 7.07 -9.59
N LEU A 150 -11.96 5.79 -9.43
CA LEU A 150 -12.85 4.77 -8.87
C LEU A 150 -12.59 4.68 -7.37
N ILE A 151 -13.64 4.74 -6.55
CA ILE A 151 -13.55 4.63 -5.09
C ILE A 151 -14.45 3.50 -4.63
N SER A 152 -13.87 2.43 -4.09
CA SER A 152 -14.65 1.39 -3.41
C SER A 152 -14.97 1.80 -1.98
N LYS A 153 -16.21 1.50 -1.61
CA LYS A 153 -16.75 1.61 -0.26
C LYS A 153 -17.21 0.24 0.17
N SER A 154 -17.55 0.11 1.45
CA SER A 154 -18.14 -1.12 1.98
C SER A 154 -19.50 -1.50 1.34
N SER A 155 -20.13 -0.63 0.55
CA SER A 155 -21.47 -0.86 -0.04
C SER A 155 -21.58 -0.67 -1.55
N ALA A 156 -20.59 -0.06 -2.22
CA ALA A 156 -20.65 0.29 -3.64
C ALA A 156 -19.27 0.75 -4.17
N ILE A 157 -19.13 0.87 -5.49
CA ILE A 157 -18.02 1.62 -6.12
C ILE A 157 -18.60 2.91 -6.71
N GLU A 158 -17.98 4.04 -6.39
CA GLU A 158 -18.27 5.36 -6.96
C GLU A 158 -17.24 5.69 -8.05
N LYS A 159 -17.62 6.52 -9.03
CA LYS A 159 -16.69 7.07 -10.04
C LYS A 159 -16.75 8.59 -10.03
N PHE A 160 -15.58 9.24 -10.09
CA PHE A 160 -15.45 10.69 -10.14
C PHE A 160 -14.58 11.13 -11.32
N ALA A 161 -15.18 11.86 -12.27
CA ALA A 161 -14.49 12.47 -13.40
C ALA A 161 -14.46 13.98 -13.20
N ALA A 162 -13.30 14.62 -13.43
CA ALA A 162 -13.11 16.05 -13.18
C ALA A 162 -13.67 16.53 -11.80
N LYS A 163 -13.38 15.75 -10.73
CA LYS A 163 -13.84 15.98 -9.34
C LYS A 163 -15.37 15.87 -9.11
N SER A 164 -16.14 15.57 -10.14
CA SER A 164 -17.60 15.43 -10.08
C SER A 164 -18.02 13.95 -10.13
N ARG A 165 -19.05 13.58 -9.38
CA ARG A 165 -19.58 12.20 -9.39
C ARG A 165 -20.16 11.89 -10.77
N VAL A 166 -19.80 10.74 -11.33
CA VAL A 166 -20.35 10.23 -12.59
C VAL A 166 -21.67 9.50 -12.30
N GLY A 167 -22.77 10.05 -12.79
CA GLY A 167 -24.12 9.50 -12.59
C GLY A 167 -24.77 9.88 -11.24
N THR A 168 -26.05 9.54 -11.11
CA THR A 168 -26.87 9.80 -9.91
C THR A 168 -26.86 8.63 -8.92
N ALA A 169 -26.75 7.41 -9.43
CA ALA A 169 -26.48 6.20 -8.65
C ALA A 169 -24.96 6.00 -8.46
N ALA A 170 -24.57 5.02 -7.64
CA ALA A 170 -23.18 4.59 -7.59
C ALA A 170 -22.81 3.81 -8.86
N TYR A 171 -21.56 3.94 -9.32
CA TYR A 171 -21.07 3.38 -10.58
C TYR A 171 -21.13 1.84 -10.62
N VAL A 172 -21.00 1.21 -9.44
CA VAL A 172 -21.32 -0.20 -9.20
C VAL A 172 -22.11 -0.28 -7.91
N ASN A 173 -23.38 -0.67 -7.99
CA ASN A 173 -24.28 -0.81 -6.85
C ASN A 173 -24.98 -2.17 -6.90
N ALA A 174 -24.89 -2.96 -5.82
CA ALA A 174 -25.53 -4.28 -5.69
C ALA A 174 -25.57 -5.10 -7.00
N PRO A 175 -24.41 -5.34 -7.67
CA PRO A 175 -24.39 -5.94 -8.99
C PRO A 175 -24.96 -7.36 -8.90
N GLY A 176 -26.02 -7.64 -9.66
CA GLY A 176 -26.72 -8.92 -9.61
C GLY A 176 -25.99 -10.06 -10.32
N GLY A 177 -26.70 -11.19 -10.47
CA GLY A 177 -26.21 -12.36 -11.19
C GLY A 177 -24.98 -12.99 -10.51
N ALA A 178 -23.92 -13.26 -11.29
CA ALA A 178 -22.73 -13.91 -10.76
C ALA A 178 -21.84 -12.98 -9.91
N CYS A 179 -21.81 -11.68 -10.20
CA CYS A 179 -20.84 -10.74 -9.63
C CYS A 179 -21.16 -10.25 -8.21
N ALA A 180 -22.41 -10.40 -7.75
CA ALA A 180 -22.83 -10.46 -6.34
C ALA A 180 -24.35 -10.76 -6.26
N THR A 181 -24.87 -10.91 -5.04
CA THR A 181 -26.29 -10.62 -4.74
C THR A 181 -26.46 -9.57 -3.64
N THR A 182 -25.38 -9.23 -2.91
CA THR A 182 -25.34 -8.16 -1.90
C THR A 182 -23.98 -7.46 -1.92
N THR A 183 -23.93 -6.14 -1.71
CA THR A 183 -22.67 -5.38 -1.58
C THR A 183 -22.32 -5.09 -0.14
N THR A 184 -21.49 -5.95 0.45
CA THR A 184 -20.94 -5.78 1.80
C THR A 184 -19.44 -6.06 1.76
N LEU A 185 -18.62 -5.03 1.95
CA LEU A 185 -17.15 -5.10 1.98
C LEU A 185 -16.48 -5.40 0.62
N ILE A 186 -16.61 -4.45 -0.33
CA ILE A 186 -15.74 -4.39 -1.52
C ILE A 186 -14.34 -3.93 -1.06
N SER A 187 -13.44 -4.88 -0.81
CA SER A 187 -12.18 -4.62 -0.10
C SER A 187 -11.12 -3.93 -0.96
N SER A 188 -11.02 -4.28 -2.23
CA SER A 188 -10.03 -3.74 -3.16
C SER A 188 -10.61 -3.66 -4.58
N LEU A 189 -10.07 -2.76 -5.40
CA LEU A 189 -10.35 -2.70 -6.83
C LEU A 189 -9.07 -2.38 -7.62
N THR A 190 -9.05 -2.80 -8.88
CA THR A 190 -8.05 -2.38 -9.87
C THR A 190 -8.70 -2.37 -11.26
N VAL A 191 -7.96 -1.94 -12.26
CA VAL A 191 -8.44 -1.79 -13.63
C VAL A 191 -7.49 -2.53 -14.57
N THR A 192 -8.02 -3.27 -15.53
CA THR A 192 -7.20 -3.97 -16.51
C THR A 192 -6.55 -2.96 -17.48
N PRO A 193 -5.26 -3.12 -17.82
CA PRO A 193 -4.52 -2.09 -18.56
C PRO A 193 -4.95 -1.98 -20.03
N THR A 194 -5.48 -3.04 -20.65
CA THR A 194 -5.75 -3.06 -22.10
C THR A 194 -7.12 -2.48 -22.43
N TYR A 195 -8.18 -2.94 -21.77
CA TYR A 195 -9.56 -2.55 -22.07
C TYR A 195 -10.27 -1.79 -20.95
N GLY A 196 -9.61 -1.57 -19.80
CA GLY A 196 -10.15 -0.75 -18.72
C GLY A 196 -11.28 -1.42 -17.93
N HIS A 197 -11.38 -2.75 -17.93
CA HIS A 197 -12.37 -3.47 -17.13
C HIS A 197 -12.08 -3.32 -15.65
N ILE A 198 -13.12 -3.19 -14.84
CA ILE A 198 -12.98 -3.02 -13.40
C ILE A 198 -12.94 -4.40 -12.76
N LEU A 199 -11.82 -4.72 -12.12
CA LEU A 199 -11.68 -5.88 -11.26
C LEU A 199 -11.92 -5.43 -9.82
N TYR A 200 -12.69 -6.18 -9.04
CA TYR A 200 -12.86 -5.90 -7.62
C TYR A 200 -13.01 -7.18 -6.79
N THR A 201 -12.52 -7.10 -5.56
CA THR A 201 -12.66 -8.15 -4.55
C THR A 201 -13.77 -7.83 -3.58
N HIS A 202 -14.48 -8.86 -3.14
CA HIS A 202 -15.56 -8.76 -2.17
C HIS A 202 -15.28 -9.75 -1.04
N ALA A 203 -15.27 -9.26 0.21
CA ALA A 203 -14.70 -9.93 1.36
C ALA A 203 -15.75 -10.30 2.42
N ALA A 204 -16.98 -10.62 2.00
CA ALA A 204 -18.03 -11.14 2.88
C ALA A 204 -18.12 -12.66 2.85
N ALA A 205 -18.96 -13.22 3.72
CA ALA A 205 -19.28 -14.65 3.73
C ALA A 205 -19.75 -15.16 2.35
N ALA A 206 -19.53 -16.46 2.09
CA ALA A 206 -20.04 -17.13 0.91
C ALA A 206 -21.56 -16.89 0.74
N PRO A 207 -22.06 -16.64 -0.49
CA PRO A 207 -21.38 -16.78 -1.78
C PRO A 207 -20.59 -15.54 -2.25
N ASN A 208 -20.39 -14.54 -1.39
CA ASN A 208 -19.82 -13.26 -1.82
C ASN A 208 -18.30 -13.12 -1.65
N ASN A 209 -17.60 -14.11 -1.08
CA ASN A 209 -16.13 -14.12 -1.04
C ASN A 209 -15.53 -14.37 -2.44
N LYS A 210 -15.24 -13.31 -3.18
CA LYS A 210 -15.06 -13.38 -4.65
C LYS A 210 -14.06 -12.37 -5.22
N LEU A 211 -13.45 -12.75 -6.34
CA LEU A 211 -12.92 -11.85 -7.36
C LEU A 211 -13.96 -11.72 -8.47
N ASN A 212 -14.26 -10.49 -8.88
CA ASN A 212 -15.23 -10.18 -9.93
C ASN A 212 -14.60 -9.26 -10.98
N ALA A 213 -15.07 -9.37 -12.22
CA ALA A 213 -14.72 -8.51 -13.34
C ALA A 213 -16.01 -7.95 -13.97
N ILE A 214 -16.05 -6.64 -14.20
CA ILE A 214 -17.15 -5.94 -14.85
C ILE A 214 -16.63 -4.97 -15.92
N LYS A 215 -17.51 -4.49 -16.79
CA LYS A 215 -17.15 -3.50 -17.82
C LYS A 215 -16.60 -2.21 -17.21
N GLY A 216 -15.64 -1.58 -17.90
CA GLY A 216 -15.11 -0.26 -17.55
C GLY A 216 -16.17 0.86 -17.54
N THR A 217 -17.30 0.65 -18.21
CA THR A 217 -18.47 1.55 -18.24
C THR A 217 -19.33 1.50 -16.98
N GLY A 218 -18.98 0.69 -15.98
CA GLY A 218 -19.75 0.49 -14.75
C GLY A 218 -20.81 -0.60 -14.88
N TYR A 219 -21.72 -0.66 -13.91
CA TYR A 219 -22.69 -1.74 -13.80
C TYR A 219 -24.14 -1.22 -13.87
N VAL A 220 -24.82 -1.49 -14.99
CA VAL A 220 -26.19 -1.04 -15.25
C VAL A 220 -27.16 -2.24 -15.35
N SER A 221 -26.63 -3.42 -15.69
CA SER A 221 -27.38 -4.65 -15.96
C SER A 221 -26.60 -5.90 -15.56
N ALA A 222 -27.30 -7.04 -15.44
CA ALA A 222 -26.66 -8.33 -15.15
C ALA A 222 -25.59 -8.74 -16.18
N ALA A 223 -25.71 -8.27 -17.43
CA ALA A 223 -24.77 -8.53 -18.52
C ALA A 223 -23.51 -7.64 -18.49
N ASP A 224 -23.36 -6.78 -17.48
CA ASP A 224 -22.12 -6.04 -17.21
C ASP A 224 -21.19 -6.82 -16.28
N CYS A 225 -21.65 -7.93 -15.70
CA CYS A 225 -20.82 -8.95 -15.08
C CYS A 225 -20.09 -9.75 -16.16
N LEU A 226 -18.77 -9.58 -16.27
CA LEU A 226 -17.96 -10.25 -17.29
C LEU A 226 -17.37 -11.57 -16.79
N ALA A 227 -16.92 -11.61 -15.53
CA ALA A 227 -16.47 -12.83 -14.86
C ALA A 227 -16.64 -12.75 -13.34
N SER A 228 -16.73 -13.90 -12.69
CA SER A 228 -16.72 -14.01 -11.23
C SER A 228 -16.13 -15.36 -10.83
N THR A 229 -15.29 -15.39 -9.81
CA THR A 229 -14.80 -16.63 -9.19
C THR A 229 -14.78 -16.51 -7.67
N SER A 230 -15.09 -17.60 -6.99
CA SER A 230 -15.01 -17.70 -5.53
C SER A 230 -13.57 -17.80 -5.08
N ILE A 231 -13.22 -17.12 -3.99
CA ILE A 231 -11.93 -17.29 -3.34
C ILE A 231 -11.99 -18.53 -2.44
N THR A 232 -10.93 -19.35 -2.51
CA THR A 232 -10.83 -20.65 -1.84
C THR A 232 -9.55 -20.68 -1.00
N PRO A 233 -9.58 -21.12 0.28
CA PRO A 233 -10.76 -21.53 1.04
C PRO A 233 -11.74 -20.37 1.27
N THR A 234 -13.01 -20.66 1.53
CA THR A 234 -14.05 -19.61 1.74
C THR A 234 -13.80 -18.72 2.96
N THR A 235 -12.88 -19.13 3.86
CA THR A 235 -12.39 -18.37 5.01
C THR A 235 -11.25 -17.39 4.68
N ALA A 236 -10.68 -17.45 3.48
CA ALA A 236 -9.65 -16.53 3.00
C ALA A 236 -10.32 -15.28 2.41
N LEU A 237 -10.45 -14.23 3.23
CA LEU A 237 -11.11 -12.99 2.83
C LEU A 237 -10.10 -12.07 2.14
N PRO A 238 -10.36 -11.58 0.91
CA PRO A 238 -9.44 -10.73 0.17
C PRO A 238 -9.28 -9.37 0.83
N THR A 239 -8.04 -8.95 1.05
CA THR A 239 -7.70 -7.70 1.74
C THR A 239 -7.14 -6.64 0.79
N ALA A 240 -6.24 -7.05 -0.11
CA ALA A 240 -5.62 -6.20 -1.12
C ALA A 240 -5.45 -6.96 -2.44
N MET A 241 -5.39 -6.21 -3.55
CA MET A 241 -5.24 -6.75 -4.89
C MET A 241 -4.29 -5.87 -5.70
N VAL A 242 -3.44 -6.50 -6.54
CA VAL A 242 -2.58 -5.80 -7.50
C VAL A 242 -2.57 -6.53 -8.84
N TYR A 243 -2.49 -5.78 -9.93
CA TYR A 243 -2.35 -6.32 -11.29
C TYR A 243 -0.86 -6.40 -11.65
N ILE A 244 -0.46 -7.46 -12.37
CA ILE A 244 0.89 -7.71 -12.85
C ILE A 244 0.89 -7.61 -14.39
N PRO A 245 1.20 -6.44 -14.98
CA PRO A 245 1.04 -6.21 -16.42
C PRO A 245 1.89 -7.11 -17.31
N SER A 246 3.04 -7.57 -16.82
CA SER A 246 3.98 -8.41 -17.57
C SER A 246 3.48 -9.83 -17.85
N SER A 247 2.45 -10.30 -17.14
CA SER A 247 1.87 -11.64 -17.31
C SER A 247 0.34 -11.68 -17.37
N ASN A 248 -0.31 -10.52 -17.28
CA ASN A 248 -1.76 -10.38 -17.11
C ASN A 248 -2.31 -11.18 -15.92
N ASP A 249 -1.53 -11.32 -14.85
CA ASP A 249 -1.99 -11.93 -13.61
C ASP A 249 -2.50 -10.88 -12.61
N VAL A 250 -3.37 -11.30 -11.71
CA VAL A 250 -3.79 -10.53 -10.55
C VAL A 250 -3.41 -11.28 -9.29
N LEU A 251 -2.66 -10.62 -8.41
CA LEU A 251 -2.35 -11.12 -7.08
C LEU A 251 -3.37 -10.58 -6.09
N ILE A 252 -3.95 -11.47 -5.28
CA ILE A 252 -4.86 -11.15 -4.19
C ILE A 252 -4.22 -11.60 -2.88
N ALA A 253 -3.96 -10.66 -1.98
CA ALA A 253 -3.72 -10.97 -0.58
C ALA A 253 -5.03 -11.37 0.09
N THR A 254 -5.00 -12.43 0.88
CA THR A 254 -6.12 -12.82 1.74
C THR A 254 -5.67 -12.89 3.19
N GLY A 255 -6.59 -12.55 4.09
CA GLY A 255 -6.45 -12.80 5.52
C GLY A 255 -7.58 -13.68 6.03
N GLY A 256 -7.42 -14.21 7.23
CA GLY A 256 -8.46 -14.98 7.90
C GLY A 256 -8.04 -15.42 9.29
N THR A 257 -9.01 -15.86 10.10
CA THR A 257 -8.76 -16.33 11.48
C THR A 257 -8.02 -17.67 11.55
N THR A 258 -7.91 -18.39 10.43
CA THR A 258 -7.11 -19.62 10.31
C THR A 258 -5.81 -19.34 9.56
N ALA A 259 -4.70 -19.95 10.00
CA ALA A 259 -3.39 -19.82 9.35
C ALA A 259 -3.46 -20.08 7.83
N ALA A 260 -4.15 -21.14 7.43
CA ALA A 260 -4.38 -21.53 6.04
C ALA A 260 -5.29 -20.58 5.21
N SER A 261 -5.70 -19.43 5.76
CA SER A 261 -6.42 -18.35 5.06
C SER A 261 -5.55 -17.11 4.81
N ASN A 262 -4.33 -17.09 5.33
CA ASN A 262 -3.38 -15.98 5.22
C ASN A 262 -2.35 -16.31 4.13
N MET A 263 -2.65 -15.88 2.90
CA MET A 263 -1.90 -16.25 1.71
C MET A 263 -1.96 -15.15 0.64
N ILE A 264 -1.21 -15.35 -0.43
CA ILE A 264 -1.36 -14.58 -1.67
C ILE A 264 -1.72 -15.57 -2.78
N ILE A 265 -2.75 -15.25 -3.57
CA ILE A 265 -3.27 -16.08 -4.65
C ILE A 265 -3.11 -15.33 -5.97
N SER A 266 -2.52 -15.98 -6.97
CA SER A 266 -2.44 -15.48 -8.35
C SER A 266 -3.60 -16.00 -9.19
N TYR A 267 -4.24 -15.10 -9.93
CA TYR A 267 -5.32 -15.39 -10.89
C TYR A 267 -4.91 -14.90 -12.28
N PRO A 268 -4.84 -15.79 -13.30
CA PRO A 268 -4.65 -15.37 -14.68
C PRO A 268 -5.85 -14.59 -15.18
N ILE A 269 -5.63 -13.46 -15.84
CA ILE A 269 -6.68 -12.66 -16.49
C ILE A 269 -6.45 -12.70 -18.00
N THR A 270 -7.52 -13.04 -18.74
CA THR A 270 -7.57 -12.83 -20.20
C THR A 270 -8.71 -11.86 -20.49
N GLU A 271 -8.44 -10.81 -21.27
CA GLU A 271 -9.43 -9.79 -21.60
C GLU A 271 -9.55 -9.54 -23.11
N THR A 272 -10.77 -9.18 -23.53
CA THR A 272 -11.07 -8.58 -24.83
C THR A 272 -11.86 -7.28 -24.57
N ALA A 273 -12.20 -6.52 -25.61
CA ALA A 273 -13.06 -5.34 -25.45
C ALA A 273 -14.43 -5.62 -24.79
N SER A 274 -14.94 -6.85 -24.84
CA SER A 274 -16.28 -7.21 -24.36
C SER A 274 -16.34 -8.38 -23.36
N THR A 275 -15.22 -9.06 -23.09
CA THR A 275 -15.15 -10.22 -22.19
C THR A 275 -13.94 -10.19 -21.28
N VAL A 276 -14.09 -10.77 -20.09
CA VAL A 276 -12.96 -11.12 -19.21
C VAL A 276 -13.11 -12.59 -18.85
N THR A 277 -11.98 -13.31 -18.76
CA THR A 277 -11.89 -14.66 -18.21
C THR A 277 -10.93 -14.63 -17.04
N ILE A 278 -11.36 -15.20 -15.91
CA ILE A 278 -10.50 -15.43 -14.74
C ILE A 278 -10.10 -16.90 -14.77
N GLY A 279 -8.79 -17.16 -14.93
CA GLY A 279 -8.23 -18.51 -14.97
C GLY A 279 -8.16 -19.19 -13.61
N SER A 280 -7.70 -20.45 -13.61
CA SER A 280 -7.53 -21.23 -12.39
C SER A 280 -6.52 -20.57 -11.43
N PRO A 281 -6.84 -20.45 -10.13
CA PRO A 281 -5.95 -19.84 -9.15
C PRO A 281 -4.71 -20.69 -8.88
N THR A 282 -3.61 -20.02 -8.53
CA THR A 282 -2.40 -20.62 -7.94
C THR A 282 -2.12 -19.94 -6.60
N VAL A 283 -1.83 -20.71 -5.55
CA VAL A 283 -1.35 -20.14 -4.28
C VAL A 283 0.08 -19.65 -4.51
N ALA A 284 0.22 -18.33 -4.66
CA ALA A 284 1.49 -17.70 -5.00
C ALA A 284 2.45 -17.64 -3.81
N TYR A 285 1.91 -17.46 -2.59
CA TYR A 285 2.70 -17.53 -1.35
C TYR A 285 1.86 -17.93 -0.15
N ILE A 286 2.40 -18.77 0.73
CA ILE A 286 1.82 -19.09 2.03
C ILE A 286 2.92 -19.40 3.05
N ASN A 287 3.09 -18.50 4.03
CA ASN A 287 3.93 -18.72 5.21
C ASN A 287 3.49 -17.73 6.30
N THR A 288 2.85 -18.21 7.36
CA THR A 288 2.28 -17.34 8.41
C THR A 288 3.30 -16.68 9.33
N SER A 289 4.58 -17.06 9.25
CA SER A 289 5.68 -16.34 9.92
C SER A 289 6.19 -15.14 9.11
N VAL A 290 5.67 -14.94 7.89
CA VAL A 290 6.06 -13.87 6.96
C VAL A 290 4.84 -13.03 6.54
N ILE A 291 3.70 -13.67 6.24
CA ILE A 291 2.44 -13.01 5.93
C ILE A 291 1.31 -13.48 6.85
N TYR A 292 0.72 -12.55 7.62
CA TYR A 292 -0.39 -12.83 8.52
C TYR A 292 -1.28 -11.60 8.66
N GLY A 293 -2.53 -11.72 8.21
CA GLY A 293 -3.42 -10.59 7.96
C GLY A 293 -2.78 -9.54 7.03
N PRO A 294 -2.29 -9.91 5.82
CA PRO A 294 -1.78 -8.93 4.86
C PRO A 294 -2.87 -7.90 4.55
N SER A 295 -2.52 -6.61 4.47
CA SER A 295 -3.49 -5.52 4.44
C SER A 295 -3.30 -4.51 3.30
N ALA A 296 -2.12 -4.48 2.68
CA ALA A 296 -1.85 -3.71 1.47
C ALA A 296 -0.85 -4.47 0.58
N MET A 297 -0.93 -4.27 -0.73
CA MET A 297 0.01 -4.84 -1.70
C MET A 297 0.24 -3.84 -2.83
N THR A 298 1.45 -3.81 -3.37
CA THR A 298 1.76 -3.08 -4.61
C THR A 298 2.85 -3.78 -5.41
N TYR A 299 2.97 -3.42 -6.69
CA TYR A 299 3.92 -3.99 -7.64
C TYR A 299 4.75 -2.88 -8.27
N ASP A 300 6.06 -3.05 -8.25
CA ASP A 300 6.99 -2.22 -9.01
C ASP A 300 7.21 -2.84 -10.39
N ALA A 301 6.60 -2.26 -11.41
CA ALA A 301 6.73 -2.72 -12.79
C ALA A 301 8.13 -2.47 -13.41
N GLU A 302 8.95 -1.62 -12.81
CA GLU A 302 10.30 -1.32 -13.29
C GLU A 302 11.31 -2.37 -12.78
N THR A 303 11.13 -2.85 -11.55
CA THR A 303 12.04 -3.81 -10.91
C THR A 303 11.49 -5.23 -10.78
N GLY A 304 10.19 -5.42 -11.03
CA GLY A 304 9.51 -6.70 -10.88
C GLY A 304 9.21 -7.13 -9.43
N PHE A 305 9.40 -6.25 -8.45
CA PHE A 305 9.16 -6.57 -7.04
C PHE A 305 7.70 -6.35 -6.62
N VAL A 306 7.17 -7.28 -5.82
CA VAL A 306 5.90 -7.13 -5.11
C VAL A 306 6.18 -6.79 -3.65
N TYR A 307 5.56 -5.73 -3.14
CA TYR A 307 5.63 -5.32 -1.74
C TYR A 307 4.31 -5.64 -1.05
N VAL A 308 4.37 -6.28 0.12
CA VAL A 308 3.19 -6.74 0.87
C VAL A 308 3.30 -6.26 2.31
N ALA A 309 2.33 -5.47 2.77
CA ALA A 309 2.27 -5.04 4.17
C ALA A 309 1.42 -6.02 4.99
N ASN A 310 1.90 -6.36 6.18
CA ASN A 310 1.09 -7.00 7.21
C ASN A 310 0.25 -5.94 7.94
N GLY A 311 -1.00 -6.26 8.29
CA GLY A 311 -1.84 -5.41 9.14
C GLY A 311 -2.06 -5.98 10.55
N SER A 312 -1.75 -7.26 10.77
CA SER A 312 -1.99 -7.93 12.05
C SER A 312 -1.03 -7.47 13.15
N THR A 313 -1.56 -7.34 14.37
CA THR A 313 -0.77 -7.18 15.60
C THR A 313 0.34 -8.21 15.77
N SER A 314 0.18 -9.45 15.26
CA SER A 314 1.16 -10.53 15.42
C SER A 314 2.44 -10.37 14.61
N LEU A 315 2.41 -9.63 13.49
CA LEU A 315 3.58 -9.33 12.65
C LEU A 315 3.91 -7.81 12.60
N ALA A 316 3.36 -7.04 13.54
CA ALA A 316 3.77 -5.66 13.86
C ALA A 316 3.95 -4.68 12.67
N ASN A 317 3.13 -4.85 11.62
CA ASN A 317 3.08 -4.00 10.42
C ASN A 317 4.35 -3.93 9.58
N VAL A 318 5.13 -5.00 9.53
CA VAL A 318 6.28 -5.09 8.62
C VAL A 318 5.84 -5.15 7.15
N ILE A 319 6.69 -4.62 6.26
CA ILE A 319 6.55 -4.77 4.80
C ILE A 319 7.51 -5.86 4.34
N GLU A 320 6.99 -6.82 3.60
CA GLU A 320 7.73 -7.89 2.96
C GLU A 320 7.93 -7.58 1.47
N LYS A 321 9.05 -8.04 0.91
CA LYS A 321 9.42 -7.86 -0.50
C LYS A 321 9.56 -9.21 -1.17
N PHE A 322 9.02 -9.34 -2.38
CA PHE A 322 9.01 -10.59 -3.15
C PHE A 322 9.39 -10.34 -4.61
N THR A 323 10.00 -11.33 -5.26
CA THR A 323 9.96 -11.46 -6.72
C THR A 323 8.74 -12.29 -7.12
N TYR A 324 8.20 -12.04 -8.31
CA TYR A 324 7.12 -12.85 -8.90
C TYR A 324 7.63 -13.60 -10.14
N ASP A 325 7.42 -14.92 -10.17
CA ASP A 325 7.63 -15.75 -11.36
C ASP A 325 6.28 -15.96 -12.07
N SER A 326 6.15 -15.39 -13.27
CA SER A 326 4.95 -15.50 -14.10
C SER A 326 4.71 -16.89 -14.70
N THR A 327 5.74 -17.73 -14.75
CA THR A 327 5.66 -19.11 -15.28
C THR A 327 5.02 -20.03 -14.25
N THR A 328 5.54 -20.03 -13.01
CA THR A 328 4.97 -20.83 -11.91
C THR A 328 3.82 -20.14 -11.18
N LYS A 329 3.65 -18.82 -11.39
CA LYS A 329 2.68 -17.95 -10.69
C LYS A 329 2.93 -17.88 -9.19
N THR A 330 4.19 -18.00 -8.78
CA THR A 330 4.63 -17.99 -7.37
C THR A 330 5.42 -16.74 -7.00
N LEU A 331 5.49 -16.46 -5.71
CA LEU A 331 6.30 -15.40 -5.13
C LEU A 331 7.45 -15.98 -4.32
N THR A 332 8.66 -15.44 -4.49
CA THR A 332 9.83 -15.77 -3.66
C THR A 332 10.19 -14.57 -2.80
N ARG A 333 10.28 -14.76 -1.47
CA ARG A 333 10.65 -13.69 -0.52
C ARG A 333 12.09 -13.25 -0.78
N VAL A 334 12.31 -11.94 -0.82
CA VAL A 334 13.63 -11.32 -0.96
C VAL A 334 14.19 -11.07 0.44
N GLY A 335 15.31 -11.73 0.76
CA GLY A 335 15.96 -11.62 2.07
C GLY A 335 15.35 -12.50 3.16
N THR A 336 15.99 -12.48 4.33
CA THR A 336 15.61 -13.27 5.53
C THR A 336 14.88 -12.45 6.59
N VAL A 337 15.02 -11.13 6.54
CA VAL A 337 14.30 -10.15 7.38
C VAL A 337 13.27 -9.40 6.53
N PRO A 338 12.25 -8.77 7.13
CA PRO A 338 11.30 -7.93 6.40
C PRO A 338 12.03 -6.76 5.71
N PHE A 339 11.49 -6.31 4.58
CA PHE A 339 12.03 -5.18 3.83
C PHE A 339 11.90 -3.87 4.62
N THR A 340 10.74 -3.62 5.24
CA THR A 340 10.57 -2.51 6.20
C THR A 340 10.23 -3.08 7.55
N GLY A 341 11.03 -2.72 8.55
CA GLY A 341 10.83 -3.10 9.95
C GLY A 341 9.62 -2.42 10.60
N THR A 342 9.44 -2.69 11.89
CA THR A 342 8.34 -2.13 12.67
C THR A 342 8.60 -0.64 12.96
N SER A 343 7.55 0.19 12.93
CA SER A 343 7.68 1.63 13.10
C SER A 343 6.37 2.25 13.60
N LEU A 344 6.47 3.31 14.41
CA LEU A 344 5.30 4.09 14.84
C LEU A 344 4.64 4.85 13.68
N GLN A 345 5.33 4.99 12.54
CA GLN A 345 4.88 5.66 11.33
C GLN A 345 4.23 4.71 10.30
N THR A 346 4.26 3.39 10.54
CA THR A 346 3.79 2.36 9.59
C THR A 346 2.63 1.51 10.12
N ASN A 347 2.07 1.79 11.29
CA ASN A 347 1.04 0.93 11.86
C ASN A 347 -0.25 0.95 11.03
N CYS A 348 -0.77 -0.24 10.74
CA CYS A 348 -1.94 -0.50 9.91
C CYS A 348 -1.81 0.11 8.49
N ILE A 349 -0.85 -0.37 7.69
CA ILE A 349 -0.75 0.06 6.29
C ILE A 349 -1.99 -0.42 5.52
N SER A 350 -2.75 0.51 4.95
CA SER A 350 -3.99 0.25 4.21
C SER A 350 -3.84 0.40 2.69
N SER A 351 -2.74 1.02 2.24
CA SER A 351 -2.42 1.17 0.81
C SER A 351 -0.96 1.48 0.60
N MET A 352 -0.43 1.05 -0.54
CA MET A 352 0.92 1.37 -1.00
C MET A 352 0.94 1.59 -2.51
N PHE A 353 1.82 2.46 -2.99
CA PHE A 353 2.22 2.51 -4.40
C PHE A 353 3.70 2.85 -4.54
N VAL A 354 4.31 2.48 -5.67
CA VAL A 354 5.68 2.87 -6.01
C VAL A 354 5.65 4.00 -7.03
N GLY A 355 6.43 5.05 -6.82
CA GLY A 355 6.55 6.17 -7.75
C GLY A 355 7.65 7.14 -7.34
N ASN A 356 7.80 8.21 -8.11
CA ASN A 356 8.74 9.29 -7.85
C ASN A 356 8.19 10.20 -6.74
#